data_AF-X1PDT7-F1
#
_entry.id   AF-X1PDT7-F1
#
_cell.length_a   1.000
_cell.length_b   1.000
_cell.length_c   1.000
_cell.angle_alpha   90.00
_cell.angle_beta   90.00
_cell.angle_gamma   90.00
#
_symmetry.space_group_name_H-M   'P 1'
#
loop_
_entity.id
_entity.type
_entity.pdbx_description
1 polymer ?
#
loop_
_entity_poly.entity_id
_entity_poly.type
_entity_poly.pdbx_seq_one_letter_code
_entity_poly.pdbx_strand_id
1 'polypeptide(L)'
;AAVMNVGSYAENENVKLYVNDNIVDSKIITLNGREAEKVNFTYAFTTTGTYTVTVDTLEAKEVLCMNPPVWIDSDNDGVMDEGESRFLSIQAAIDNASSGDEIKVKPGTYDTRIEVFPIVVNA
;
A
#
# COMPACT_ATOMS: atom_id res chain seq x y z
N ALA A 1 10.28 29.28 -24.89
CA ALA A 1 9.42 30.22 -24.16
C ALA A 1 8.90 29.49 -22.93
N ALA A 2 9.08 30.04 -21.74
CA ALA A 2 8.55 29.44 -20.50
C ALA A 2 7.37 30.29 -20.03
N VAL A 3 6.21 29.67 -19.86
CA VAL A 3 5.03 30.30 -19.26
C VAL A 3 5.10 30.01 -17.76
N MET A 4 5.27 31.06 -16.96
CA MET A 4 5.24 30.98 -15.50
C MET A 4 3.89 31.53 -15.03
N ASN A 5 3.11 30.72 -14.34
CA ASN A 5 1.92 31.19 -13.64
C ASN A 5 2.36 32.11 -12.48
N VAL A 6 1.85 33.34 -12.45
CA VAL A 6 2.20 34.40 -11.48
C VAL A 6 1.00 34.80 -10.60
N GLY A 7 -0.05 33.99 -10.53
CA GLY A 7 -1.28 34.27 -9.77
C GLY A 7 -1.11 34.16 -8.25
N SER A 8 -1.80 35.04 -7.51
CA SER A 8 -1.85 35.13 -6.04
C SER A 8 -3.16 34.60 -5.43
N TYR A 9 -3.95 33.83 -6.19
CA TYR A 9 -5.24 33.33 -5.75
C TYR A 9 -5.09 31.90 -5.24
N ALA A 10 -5.58 31.67 -4.03
CA ALA A 10 -5.73 30.35 -3.46
C ALA A 10 -6.70 29.55 -4.34
N GLU A 11 -6.16 28.60 -5.12
CA GLU A 11 -6.98 27.69 -5.92
C GLU A 11 -7.18 26.39 -5.13
N ASN A 12 -8.42 25.92 -5.09
CA ASN A 12 -8.75 24.66 -4.46
C ASN A 12 -8.54 23.56 -5.49
N GLU A 13 -7.52 22.73 -5.29
CA GLU A 13 -7.26 21.55 -6.10
C GLU A 13 -7.90 20.34 -5.40
N ASN A 14 -8.69 19.54 -6.12
CA ASN A 14 -9.27 18.31 -5.59
C ASN A 14 -8.43 17.11 -6.03
N VAL A 15 -7.54 16.66 -5.15
CA VAL A 15 -6.62 15.57 -5.41
C VAL A 15 -7.32 14.24 -5.16
N LYS A 16 -7.29 13.30 -6.13
CA LYS A 16 -7.99 12.01 -6.01
C LYS A 16 -7.01 10.84 -5.92
N LEU A 17 -7.30 9.90 -5.04
CA LEU A 17 -6.65 8.60 -4.96
C LEU A 17 -7.48 7.56 -5.73
N TYR A 18 -6.81 6.81 -6.61
CA TYR A 18 -7.42 5.69 -7.32
C TYR A 18 -6.75 4.36 -6.95
N VAL A 19 -7.55 3.32 -6.88
CA VAL A 19 -7.14 1.92 -6.74
C VAL A 19 -7.83 1.12 -7.84
N ASN A 20 -7.04 0.48 -8.71
CA ASN A 20 -7.53 -0.20 -9.92
C ASN A 20 -8.47 0.71 -10.73
N ASP A 21 -8.01 1.94 -11.01
CA ASP A 21 -8.72 2.99 -11.74
C ASP A 21 -10.02 3.51 -11.10
N ASN A 22 -10.39 3.01 -9.91
CA ASN A 22 -11.55 3.48 -9.16
C ASN A 22 -11.14 4.51 -8.12
N ILE A 23 -11.84 5.63 -8.04
CA ILE A 23 -11.63 6.64 -6.99
C ILE A 23 -12.03 6.03 -5.64
N VAL A 24 -11.09 5.97 -4.70
CA VAL A 24 -11.32 5.45 -3.35
C VAL A 24 -11.25 6.52 -2.27
N ASP A 25 -10.61 7.65 -2.55
CA ASP A 25 -10.53 8.80 -1.64
C ASP A 25 -10.26 10.08 -2.44
N SER A 26 -10.55 11.24 -1.85
CA SER A 26 -10.22 12.55 -2.42
C SER A 26 -10.00 13.60 -1.34
N LYS A 27 -9.02 14.48 -1.52
CA LYS A 27 -8.72 15.58 -0.61
C LYS A 27 -8.66 16.90 -1.37
N ILE A 28 -9.43 17.88 -0.91
CA ILE A 28 -9.33 19.25 -1.38
C ILE A 28 -8.18 19.92 -0.64
N ILE A 29 -7.22 20.47 -1.39
CA ILE A 29 -6.15 21.32 -0.87
C ILE A 29 -6.30 22.73 -1.40
N THR A 30 -5.77 23.69 -0.66
CA THR A 30 -5.80 25.10 -1.02
C THR A 30 -4.36 25.55 -1.23
N LEU A 31 -3.94 25.67 -2.49
CA LEU A 31 -2.58 26.09 -2.82
C LEU A 31 -2.52 27.60 -3.01
N ASN A 32 -1.75 28.29 -2.17
CA ASN A 32 -1.39 29.69 -2.45
C ASN A 32 -0.29 29.74 -3.53
N GLY A 33 -0.19 30.86 -4.24
CA GLY A 33 0.79 31.02 -5.32
C GLY A 33 2.24 30.71 -4.87
N ARG A 34 2.91 29.81 -5.61
CA ARG A 34 4.29 29.31 -5.36
C ARG A 34 4.46 28.41 -4.12
N GLU A 35 3.37 27.94 -3.52
CA GLU A 35 3.41 27.02 -2.38
C GLU A 35 3.24 25.57 -2.86
N ALA A 36 3.96 24.64 -2.23
CA ALA A 36 3.79 23.21 -2.45
C ALA A 36 3.28 22.58 -1.15
N GLU A 37 2.13 21.92 -1.20
CA GLU A 37 1.57 21.20 -0.05
C GLU A 37 1.75 19.69 -0.22
N LYS A 38 2.18 19.01 0.83
CA LYS A 38 2.25 17.54 0.85
C LYS A 38 0.89 16.97 1.24
N VAL A 39 0.31 16.16 0.37
CA VAL A 39 -0.91 15.39 0.65
C VAL A 39 -0.54 13.94 0.94
N ASN A 40 -1.11 13.40 2.01
CA ASN A 40 -1.01 11.98 2.35
C ASN A 40 -2.39 11.35 2.25
N PHE A 41 -2.47 10.20 1.60
CA PHE A 41 -3.64 9.32 1.61
C PHE A 41 -3.32 8.05 2.41
N THR A 42 -4.35 7.43 2.98
CA THR A 42 -4.24 6.13 3.65
C THR A 42 -5.36 5.24 3.14
N TYR A 43 -5.00 4.08 2.59
CA TYR A 43 -5.95 3.09 2.08
C TYR A 43 -5.55 1.70 2.57
N ALA A 44 -6.53 0.93 3.05
CA ALA A 44 -6.32 -0.43 3.56
C ALA A 44 -6.81 -1.48 2.56
N PHE A 45 -5.90 -2.33 2.09
CA PHE A 45 -6.23 -3.48 1.25
C PHE A 45 -6.60 -4.68 2.12
N THR A 46 -7.78 -5.27 1.90
CA THR A 46 -8.29 -6.39 2.71
C THR A 46 -8.26 -7.74 2.00
N THR A 47 -7.93 -7.75 0.71
CA THR A 47 -7.83 -8.97 -0.09
C THR A 47 -6.45 -9.10 -0.71
N THR A 48 -6.01 -10.35 -0.91
CA THR A 48 -4.76 -10.62 -1.64
C THR A 48 -4.94 -10.22 -3.10
N GLY A 49 -3.95 -9.53 -3.65
CA GLY A 49 -3.91 -9.18 -5.06
C GLY A 49 -2.88 -8.10 -5.36
N THR A 50 -2.63 -7.91 -6.64
CA THR A 50 -1.91 -6.73 -7.14
C THR A 50 -2.91 -5.62 -7.39
N TYR A 51 -2.60 -4.42 -6.92
CA TYR A 51 -3.41 -3.23 -7.08
C TYR A 51 -2.62 -2.14 -7.77
N THR A 52 -3.23 -1.50 -8.75
CA THR A 52 -2.68 -0.28 -9.36
C THR A 52 -3.14 0.91 -8.54
N VAL A 53 -2.21 1.66 -7.95
CA VAL A 53 -2.48 2.86 -7.17
C VAL A 53 -2.00 4.08 -7.95
N THR A 54 -2.88 5.05 -8.17
CA THR A 54 -2.55 6.34 -8.79
C THR A 54 -3.10 7.49 -7.96
N VAL A 55 -2.42 8.64 -8.03
CA VAL A 55 -2.93 9.91 -7.50
C VAL A 55 -3.09 10.84 -8.69
N ASP A 56 -4.34 11.22 -9.00
CA ASP A 56 -4.72 11.91 -10.24
C ASP A 56 -4.07 11.34 -11.49
N THR A 57 -3.22 12.13 -12.16
CA THR A 57 -2.55 11.78 -13.42
C THR A 57 -1.08 11.41 -13.22
N LEU A 58 -0.63 11.25 -11.97
CA LEU A 58 0.73 10.84 -11.66
C LEU A 58 0.98 9.39 -12.09
N GLU A 59 2.27 9.03 -12.16
CA GLU A 59 2.71 7.69 -12.52
C GLU A 59 2.07 6.64 -11.63
N ALA A 60 1.53 5.60 -12.26
CA ALA A 60 0.90 4.48 -11.59
C ALA A 60 1.94 3.64 -10.86
N LYS A 61 1.53 3.15 -9.69
CA LYS A 61 2.35 2.29 -8.87
C LYS A 61 1.61 0.97 -8.62
N GLU A 62 2.29 -0.15 -8.88
CA GLU A 62 1.78 -1.45 -8.46
C GLU A 62 2.05 -1.70 -6.97
N VAL A 63 1.02 -2.10 -6.25
CA VAL A 63 1.06 -2.48 -4.84
C VAL A 63 0.60 -3.94 -4.74
N LEU A 64 1.50 -4.81 -4.29
CA LEU A 64 1.13 -6.18 -3.95
C LEU A 64 0.58 -6.21 -2.53
N CYS A 65 -0.71 -6.51 -2.38
CA CYS A 65 -1.29 -6.88 -1.10
C CYS A 65 -1.25 -8.40 -0.97
N MET A 66 -0.59 -8.91 0.06
CA MET A 66 -0.60 -10.33 0.40
C MET A 66 -1.40 -10.52 1.69
N ASN A 67 -2.43 -11.37 1.68
CA ASN A 67 -2.83 -12.06 2.92
C ASN A 67 -1.58 -12.81 3.39
N PRO A 68 -1.08 -12.60 4.63
CA PRO A 68 0.16 -13.19 5.11
C PRO A 68 0.24 -14.66 4.70
N PRO A 69 1.19 -15.00 3.83
CA PRO A 69 1.16 -16.29 3.16
C PRO A 69 1.64 -17.41 4.07
N VAL A 70 2.15 -17.07 5.26
CA VAL A 70 2.70 -17.98 6.24
C VAL A 70 1.96 -17.83 7.56
N TRP A 71 1.63 -18.95 8.19
CA TRP A 71 1.09 -18.97 9.55
C TRP A 71 1.62 -20.18 10.33
N ILE A 72 1.58 -20.07 11.66
CA ILE A 72 1.82 -21.21 12.56
C ILE A 72 0.49 -21.93 12.74
N ASP A 73 0.40 -23.15 12.22
CA ASP A 73 -0.75 -24.04 12.30
C ASP A 73 -0.73 -24.73 13.66
N SER A 74 -1.51 -24.18 14.60
CA SER A 74 -1.42 -24.54 16.02
C SER A 74 -2.23 -25.77 16.38
N ASP A 75 -3.28 -26.08 15.61
CA ASP A 75 -4.14 -27.25 15.80
C ASP A 75 -3.97 -28.33 14.72
N ASN A 76 -3.06 -28.09 13.77
CA ASN A 76 -2.60 -29.02 12.76
C ASN A 76 -3.69 -29.42 11.76
N ASP A 77 -4.65 -28.53 11.51
CA ASP A 77 -5.80 -28.79 10.63
C ASP A 77 -5.57 -28.31 9.17
N GLY A 78 -4.51 -27.52 8.93
CA GLY A 78 -4.15 -26.97 7.63
C GLY A 78 -5.05 -25.84 7.13
N VAL A 79 -5.96 -25.35 7.97
CA VAL A 79 -6.79 -24.16 7.78
C VAL A 79 -6.13 -23.01 8.55
N MET A 80 -6.57 -21.78 8.27
CA MET A 80 -6.07 -20.60 8.96
C MET A 80 -7.20 -19.99 9.79
N ASP A 81 -7.05 -20.03 11.11
CA ASP A 81 -8.14 -19.79 12.06
C ASP A 81 -7.89 -18.59 13.00
N GLU A 82 -8.93 -18.24 13.77
CA GLU A 82 -8.85 -17.19 14.78
C GLU A 82 -8.01 -17.67 15.97
N GLY A 83 -6.84 -17.05 16.15
CA GLY A 83 -5.87 -17.42 17.20
C GLY A 83 -4.49 -17.77 16.64
N GLU A 84 -4.36 -17.97 15.34
CA GLU A 84 -3.10 -18.34 14.71
C GLU A 84 -2.27 -17.13 14.30
N SER A 85 -0.95 -17.24 14.52
CA SER A 85 0.00 -16.18 14.21
C SER A 85 0.32 -16.15 12.72
N ARG A 86 0.26 -14.95 12.12
CA ARG A 86 0.41 -14.74 10.67
C ARG A 86 1.67 -13.94 10.37
N PHE A 87 2.36 -14.32 9.30
CA PHE A 87 3.65 -13.75 8.94
C PHE A 87 3.71 -13.45 7.44
N LEU A 88 4.37 -12.32 7.12
CA LEU A 88 4.61 -11.89 5.74
C LEU A 88 5.79 -12.64 5.10
N SER A 89 6.62 -13.32 5.89
CA SER A 89 7.76 -14.10 5.40
C SER A 89 7.91 -15.40 6.18
N ILE A 90 8.53 -16.38 5.53
CA ILE A 90 8.86 -17.68 6.15
C ILE A 90 9.80 -17.46 7.34
N GLN A 91 10.79 -16.57 7.22
CA GLN A 91 11.75 -16.31 8.30
C GLN A 91 11.06 -15.75 9.55
N ALA A 92 10.10 -14.83 9.39
CA ALA A 92 9.38 -14.29 10.53
C ALA A 92 8.56 -15.36 11.26
N ALA A 93 7.99 -16.32 10.52
CA ALA A 93 7.32 -17.46 11.14
C ALA A 93 8.31 -18.38 11.88
N ILE A 94 9.46 -18.68 11.28
CA ILE A 94 10.52 -19.48 11.91
C ILE A 94 11.01 -18.83 13.20
N ASP A 95 11.25 -17.52 13.19
CA ASP A 95 11.78 -16.78 14.34
C ASP A 95 10.79 -16.75 15.53
N ASN A 96 9.50 -16.93 15.26
CA ASN A 96 8.43 -16.95 16.28
C ASN A 96 7.94 -18.37 16.60
N ALA A 97 8.33 -19.37 15.81
CA ALA A 97 7.91 -20.75 16.01
C ALA A 97 8.58 -21.36 17.26
N SER A 98 7.79 -22.11 18.00
CA SER A 98 8.24 -22.97 19.09
C SER A 98 8.56 -24.38 18.58
N SER A 99 9.31 -25.14 19.39
CA SER A 99 9.62 -26.53 19.06
C SER A 99 8.34 -27.35 18.98
N GLY A 100 8.03 -27.88 17.80
CA GLY A 100 6.84 -28.68 17.54
C GLY A 100 5.77 -27.97 16.71
N ASP A 101 5.92 -26.68 16.45
CA ASP A 101 4.99 -25.93 15.60
C ASP A 101 5.07 -26.39 14.14
N GLU A 102 3.91 -26.45 13.47
CA GLU A 102 3.83 -26.64 12.03
C GLU A 102 3.69 -25.29 11.33
N ILE A 103 4.59 -24.97 10.39
CA ILE A 103 4.51 -23.74 9.59
C ILE A 103 3.85 -24.07 8.26
N LYS A 104 2.69 -23.47 7.99
CA LYS A 104 1.99 -23.60 6.70
C LYS A 104 2.31 -22.40 5.82
N VAL A 105 2.40 -22.68 4.53
CA VAL A 105 2.75 -21.72 3.49
C VAL A 105 1.76 -21.87 2.35
N LYS A 106 1.02 -20.80 2.00
CA LYS A 106 0.07 -20.86 0.88
C LYS A 106 0.81 -21.06 -0.45
N PRO A 107 0.18 -21.61 -1.49
CA PRO A 107 0.78 -21.60 -2.82
C PRO A 107 1.00 -20.15 -3.31
N GLY A 108 2.18 -19.83 -3.83
CA GLY A 108 2.50 -18.48 -4.33
C GLY A 108 3.96 -18.28 -4.72
N THR A 109 4.26 -17.13 -5.31
CA THR A 109 5.64 -16.68 -5.60
C THR A 109 6.11 -15.75 -4.48
N TYR A 110 7.21 -16.11 -3.83
CA TYR A 110 7.75 -15.40 -2.68
C TYR A 110 8.99 -14.60 -3.12
N ASP A 111 8.84 -13.28 -3.30
CA ASP A 111 9.96 -12.39 -3.59
C ASP A 111 10.28 -11.53 -2.35
N THR A 112 11.55 -11.42 -1.99
CA THR A 112 12.03 -10.82 -0.72
C THR A 112 12.30 -9.32 -0.83
N ARG A 113 11.82 -8.66 -1.88
CA ARG A 113 12.18 -7.28 -2.23
C ARG A 113 11.14 -6.29 -1.71
N ILE A 114 11.50 -5.50 -0.69
CA ILE A 114 10.69 -4.38 -0.16
C ILE A 114 10.89 -3.16 -1.05
N GLU A 115 9.82 -2.66 -1.68
CA GLU A 115 9.86 -1.40 -2.46
C GLU A 115 9.21 -0.24 -1.69
N VAL A 116 9.98 0.85 -1.50
CA VAL A 116 9.54 2.10 -0.87
C VAL A 116 9.29 3.12 -1.96
N PHE A 117 8.12 3.78 -1.95
CA PHE A 117 7.76 4.74 -2.98
C PHE A 117 7.54 6.12 -2.35
N PRO A 118 8.58 6.96 -2.25
CA PRO A 118 8.40 8.35 -1.89
C PRO A 118 7.76 9.09 -3.08
N ILE A 119 6.62 9.76 -2.85
CA ILE A 119 6.08 10.72 -3.83
C ILE A 119 6.49 12.13 -3.38
N VAL A 120 7.17 12.86 -4.27
CA VAL A 120 7.36 14.32 -4.18
C VAL A 120 6.45 14.93 -5.24
N VAL A 121 5.41 15.63 -4.80
CA VAL A 121 4.53 16.40 -5.69
C VAL A 121 5.20 17.76 -5.92
N ASN A 122 5.57 18.04 -7.16
CA ASN A 122 6.07 19.35 -7.58
C ASN A 122 4.98 20.06 -8.39
N ALA A 123 4.76 21.34 -8.07
CA ALA A 123 3.92 22.25 -8.84
C ALA A 123 4.64 22.78 -10.09
#